data_AF-A0A0B7AY17-F1
#
_entry.id   AF-A0A0B7AY17-F1
#
_cell.length_a   1.000
_cell.length_b   1.000
_cell.length_c   1.000
_cell.angle_alpha   90.00
_cell.angle_beta   90.00
_cell.angle_gamma   90.00
#
_symmetry.space_group_name_H-M   'P 1'
#
loop_
_entity.id
_entity.type
_entity.pdbx_description
1 polymer ?
#
loop_
_entity_poly.entity_id
_entity_poly.type
_entity_poly.pdbx_seq_one_letter_code
_entity_poly.pdbx_strand_id
1 'polypeptide(L)'
;MVGTVYLLTIVAMILQTLSVSDGKRSCTFKHDGCTYKINLNHHHKGSTGTEQEHSDCGNKEHQVFLDRAQNDYNAKIDDMEKSVSFLRDSHEQRLKELEFSVRELLGIDKVPVEKGDKTVDITKTLPPNFFNNEALVNRLQEEFNKLRDEIKQKSSELMDAELKLNETGSMMHEAQLQHFKTSQELLNAENEITVLRRERAVLKNQLKDRIYKLDVSTSMATECETKSADQQDTIAQLFRSENILKEELMTVELKFNKSKVEMQLLEKNHTDLKAQHKSMMNILKIRERELISCYSTKTNTFCGFEDPHLCGFTNINDTSDFFDWERAKGSTPSGGTGPTKDHTCDGPTGHFMFIEASAKGRGSNAILYSPLYRGMSEQCVEFFYHMNGRHIGTLNVYAQARGDVLQSAWRAYGNQGNVWTNARLAIPKILANVGYQIAFEGITENGYQGDISIDDVSVIDGPCPIDEKIVPVHVAVQNSTSIAKQVKEFTRKVNKAKKRNGR
;
A
#
# COMPACT_ATOMS: atom_id res chain seq x y z
N MET A 1 24.22 3.35 -68.32
CA MET A 1 23.85 4.67 -67.76
C MET A 1 23.28 5.58 -68.86
N VAL A 2 22.16 5.18 -69.47
CA VAL A 2 21.39 6.01 -70.43
C VAL A 2 19.87 5.88 -70.19
N GLY A 3 19.40 4.78 -69.57
CA GLY A 3 17.98 4.61 -69.19
C GLY A 3 17.53 5.33 -67.90
N THR A 4 18.44 5.76 -67.03
CA THR A 4 18.09 6.46 -65.79
C THR A 4 17.92 7.98 -65.97
N VAL A 5 18.47 8.55 -67.03
CA VAL A 5 18.33 9.98 -67.37
C VAL A 5 16.97 10.26 -68.04
N TYR A 6 16.41 9.29 -68.79
CA TYR A 6 15.09 9.41 -69.44
C TYR A 6 13.91 9.32 -68.45
N LEU A 7 14.06 8.55 -67.36
CA LEU A 7 13.04 8.49 -66.31
C LEU A 7 12.99 9.77 -65.48
N LEU A 8 14.15 10.38 -65.20
CA LEU A 8 14.26 11.62 -64.43
C LEU A 8 13.74 12.84 -65.21
N THR A 9 13.87 12.88 -66.53
CA THR A 9 13.28 13.96 -67.36
C THR A 9 11.76 13.84 -67.50
N ILE A 10 11.21 12.62 -67.56
CA ILE A 10 9.74 12.40 -67.57
C ILE A 10 9.13 12.74 -66.20
N VAL A 11 9.79 12.38 -65.10
CA VAL A 11 9.34 12.74 -63.74
C VAL A 11 9.45 14.26 -63.49
N ALA A 12 10.46 14.94 -64.06
CA ALA A 12 10.60 16.39 -63.97
C ALA A 12 9.55 17.16 -64.81
N MET A 13 9.13 16.63 -65.97
CA MET A 13 8.02 17.22 -66.75
C MET A 13 6.65 17.02 -66.09
N ILE A 14 6.43 15.89 -65.40
CA ILE A 14 5.20 15.62 -64.66
C ILE A 14 5.08 16.51 -63.41
N LEU A 15 6.20 16.92 -62.80
CA LEU A 15 6.21 17.81 -61.64
C LEU A 15 6.04 19.31 -61.98
N GLN A 16 6.21 19.72 -63.23
CA GLN A 16 6.06 21.13 -63.66
C GLN A 16 4.65 21.53 -64.15
N THR A 17 3.68 20.62 -64.15
CA THR A 17 2.30 20.92 -64.63
C THR A 17 1.20 20.65 -63.59
N LEU A 18 1.56 20.38 -62.34
CA LEU A 18 0.62 20.25 -61.23
C LEU A 18 0.32 21.63 -60.62
N SER A 19 -0.60 22.36 -61.26
CA SER A 19 -1.36 23.41 -60.58
C SER A 19 -2.42 22.72 -59.72
N VAL A 20 -2.21 22.70 -58.41
CA VAL A 20 -3.23 22.28 -57.43
C VAL A 20 -4.05 23.52 -57.08
N SER A 21 -5.23 23.66 -57.69
CA SER A 21 -6.29 24.52 -57.18
C SER A 21 -7.40 23.65 -56.56
N ASP A 22 -7.96 24.16 -55.47
CA ASP A 22 -8.79 23.43 -54.51
C ASP A 22 -9.93 22.59 -55.13
N GLY A 23 -10.05 21.34 -54.66
CA GLY A 23 -11.36 20.78 -54.32
C GLY A 23 -12.00 19.68 -55.18
N LYS A 24 -11.52 19.30 -56.38
CA LYS A 24 -12.05 18.14 -57.15
C LYS A 24 -10.97 17.43 -57.99
N ARG A 25 -10.73 16.13 -57.75
CA ARG A 25 -9.72 15.30 -58.46
C ARG A 25 -10.33 14.54 -59.65
N SER A 26 -10.24 15.10 -60.84
CA SER A 26 -10.45 14.37 -62.10
C SER A 26 -9.29 14.62 -63.05
N CYS A 27 -8.74 13.56 -63.67
CA CYS A 27 -7.67 13.67 -64.65
C CYS A 27 -8.21 13.34 -66.05
N THR A 28 -7.84 14.16 -67.04
CA THR A 28 -8.23 13.98 -68.44
C THR A 28 -6.98 14.01 -69.30
N PHE A 29 -6.81 13.03 -70.19
CA PHE A 29 -5.72 13.05 -71.17
C PHE A 29 -6.20 12.54 -72.53
N LYS A 30 -5.51 12.97 -73.60
CA LYS A 30 -5.84 12.65 -75.00
C LYS A 30 -4.68 11.89 -75.64
N HIS A 31 -4.99 10.82 -76.37
CA HIS A 31 -4.05 10.07 -77.20
C HIS A 31 -4.80 9.51 -78.42
N ASP A 32 -4.23 9.67 -79.63
CA ASP A 32 -4.78 9.20 -80.92
C ASP A 32 -6.28 9.45 -81.11
N GLY A 33 -6.70 10.71 -80.98
CA GLY A 33 -8.06 11.13 -81.30
C GLY A 33 -9.12 10.78 -80.23
N CYS A 34 -8.78 10.02 -79.19
CA CYS A 34 -9.69 9.69 -78.10
C CYS A 34 -9.39 10.51 -76.82
N THR A 35 -10.44 10.83 -76.07
CA THR A 35 -10.35 11.55 -74.78
C THR A 35 -10.73 10.63 -73.65
N TYR A 36 -9.82 10.39 -72.71
CA TYR A 36 -10.04 9.53 -71.55
C TYR A 36 -10.20 10.37 -70.29
N LYS A 37 -11.24 10.10 -69.50
CA LYS A 37 -11.59 10.85 -68.29
C LYS A 37 -11.70 9.91 -67.10
N ILE A 38 -10.86 10.12 -66.08
CA ILE A 38 -10.85 9.31 -64.85
C ILE A 38 -11.31 10.20 -63.69
N ASN A 39 -12.43 9.84 -63.07
CA ASN A 39 -12.94 10.47 -61.85
C ASN A 39 -12.49 9.67 -60.62
N LEU A 40 -11.82 10.32 -59.68
CA LEU A 40 -11.46 9.72 -58.39
C LEU A 40 -12.46 10.19 -57.32
N ASN A 41 -13.60 9.49 -57.21
CA ASN A 41 -14.51 9.67 -56.08
C ASN A 41 -14.28 8.57 -55.02
N HIS A 42 -14.00 9.00 -53.80
CA HIS A 42 -14.16 8.20 -52.59
C HIS A 42 -15.66 8.08 -52.26
N HIS A 43 -16.18 6.86 -52.06
CA HIS A 43 -17.31 6.65 -51.16
C HIS A 43 -17.33 5.25 -50.53
N HIS A 44 -17.51 5.26 -49.21
CA HIS A 44 -18.05 4.17 -48.39
C HIS A 44 -19.48 3.77 -48.83
N LYS A 45 -19.80 2.48 -48.62
CA LYS A 45 -21.12 1.82 -48.56
C LYS A 45 -22.03 1.86 -49.81
N GLY A 46 -22.19 0.66 -50.39
CA GLY A 46 -23.45 0.15 -50.96
C GLY A 46 -23.94 0.76 -52.28
N SER A 47 -23.63 0.11 -53.41
CA SER A 47 -24.48 -0.05 -54.61
C SER A 47 -23.66 -0.86 -55.63
N THR A 48 -24.10 -2.06 -56.00
CA THR A 48 -24.76 -2.39 -57.28
C THR A 48 -24.02 -1.89 -58.52
N GLY A 49 -23.59 -2.87 -59.33
CA GLY A 49 -23.47 -2.83 -60.79
C GLY A 49 -23.02 -1.53 -61.45
N THR A 50 -21.81 -1.57 -62.01
CA THR A 50 -21.57 -0.90 -63.28
C THR A 50 -21.16 -1.96 -64.30
N GLU A 51 -22.14 -2.27 -65.15
CA GLU A 51 -22.04 -3.11 -66.33
C GLU A 51 -21.04 -2.57 -67.35
N GLN A 52 -20.57 -3.51 -68.16
CA GLN A 52 -19.73 -3.35 -69.33
C GLN A 52 -20.19 -2.28 -70.32
N GLU A 53 -19.22 -1.64 -70.96
CA GLU A 53 -19.23 -1.53 -72.42
C GLU A 53 -17.89 -2.08 -72.94
N HIS A 54 -17.86 -3.37 -73.28
CA HIS A 54 -16.83 -3.91 -74.17
C HIS A 54 -17.34 -3.68 -75.59
N SER A 55 -16.70 -2.76 -76.29
CA SER A 55 -16.98 -2.48 -77.69
C SER A 55 -16.65 -3.69 -78.55
N ASP A 56 -17.65 -4.10 -79.33
CA ASP A 56 -17.67 -5.12 -80.37
C ASP A 56 -16.77 -4.71 -81.55
N CYS A 57 -15.47 -4.63 -81.30
CA CYS A 57 -14.47 -4.11 -82.25
C CYS A 57 -13.92 -5.21 -83.19
N GLY A 58 -14.06 -6.49 -82.83
CA GLY A 58 -13.50 -7.61 -83.59
C GLY A 58 -14.33 -8.02 -84.81
N ASN A 59 -15.67 -8.02 -84.69
CA ASN A 59 -16.54 -8.55 -85.76
C ASN A 59 -16.73 -7.59 -86.94
N LYS A 60 -16.76 -6.27 -86.68
CA LYS A 60 -17.03 -5.28 -87.74
C LYS A 60 -15.86 -5.11 -88.70
N GLU A 61 -14.62 -5.11 -88.22
CA GLU A 61 -13.45 -4.98 -89.09
C GLU A 61 -13.18 -6.25 -89.90
N HIS A 62 -13.45 -7.42 -89.33
CA HIS A 62 -13.29 -8.72 -90.01
C HIS A 62 -14.28 -8.88 -91.17
N GLN A 63 -15.55 -8.50 -90.97
CA GLN A 63 -16.56 -8.58 -92.04
C GLN A 63 -16.30 -7.60 -93.18
N VAL A 64 -15.80 -6.40 -92.85
CA VAL A 64 -15.40 -5.39 -93.85
C VAL A 64 -14.21 -5.87 -94.70
N PHE A 65 -13.27 -6.63 -94.11
CA PHE A 65 -12.15 -7.21 -94.85
C PHE A 65 -12.60 -8.34 -95.79
N LEU A 66 -13.47 -9.24 -95.32
CA LEU A 66 -14.03 -10.32 -96.13
C LEU A 66 -14.88 -9.78 -97.29
N ASP A 67 -15.73 -8.78 -97.04
CA ASP A 67 -16.55 -8.14 -98.08
C ASP A 67 -15.66 -7.42 -99.11
N ARG A 68 -14.55 -6.79 -98.70
CA ARG A 68 -13.59 -6.18 -99.64
C ARG A 68 -12.90 -7.22 -100.52
N ALA A 69 -12.44 -8.31 -99.94
CA ALA A 69 -11.74 -9.36 -100.68
C ALA A 69 -12.68 -10.05 -101.70
N GLN A 70 -13.94 -10.31 -101.30
CA GLN A 70 -14.95 -10.89 -102.18
C GLN A 70 -15.31 -9.94 -103.34
N ASN A 71 -15.43 -8.64 -103.06
CA ASN A 71 -15.72 -7.64 -104.08
C ASN A 71 -14.55 -7.44 -105.06
N ASP A 72 -13.30 -7.47 -104.59
CA ASP A 72 -12.10 -7.35 -105.43
C ASP A 72 -11.93 -8.57 -106.36
N TYR A 73 -12.30 -9.76 -105.87
CA TYR A 73 -12.35 -10.99 -106.67
C TYR A 73 -13.43 -10.95 -107.75
N ASN A 74 -14.66 -10.57 -107.39
CA ASN A 74 -15.76 -10.44 -108.34
C ASN A 74 -15.47 -9.38 -109.42
N ALA A 75 -14.82 -8.27 -109.05
CA ALA A 75 -14.41 -7.23 -109.98
C ALA A 75 -13.35 -7.71 -110.99
N LYS A 76 -12.40 -8.55 -110.56
CA LYS A 76 -11.39 -9.15 -111.45
C LYS A 76 -11.98 -10.18 -112.42
N ILE A 77 -12.99 -10.95 -111.99
CA ILE A 77 -13.73 -11.86 -112.89
C ILE A 77 -14.51 -11.07 -113.93
N ASP A 78 -15.23 -10.02 -113.53
CA ASP A 78 -16.00 -9.16 -114.44
C ASP A 78 -15.10 -8.45 -115.47
N ASP A 79 -13.89 -8.04 -115.07
CA ASP A 79 -12.89 -7.44 -115.98
C ASP A 79 -12.30 -8.47 -116.98
N MET A 80 -12.08 -9.71 -116.55
CA MET A 80 -11.70 -10.80 -117.45
C MET A 80 -12.81 -11.17 -118.43
N GLU A 81 -14.07 -11.27 -117.98
CA GLU A 81 -15.21 -11.55 -118.85
C GLU A 81 -15.41 -10.44 -119.90
N LYS A 82 -15.25 -9.17 -119.52
CA LYS A 82 -15.24 -8.03 -120.44
C LYS A 82 -14.09 -8.09 -121.43
N SER A 83 -12.89 -8.47 -121.00
CA SER A 83 -11.73 -8.62 -121.88
C SER A 83 -11.95 -9.74 -122.91
N VAL A 84 -12.57 -10.85 -122.50
CA VAL A 84 -12.92 -11.98 -123.39
C VAL A 84 -14.05 -11.60 -124.37
N SER A 85 -15.07 -10.86 -123.93
CA SER A 85 -16.15 -10.42 -124.82
C SER A 85 -15.66 -9.40 -125.85
N PHE A 86 -14.80 -8.46 -125.45
CA PHE A 86 -14.18 -7.49 -126.36
C PHE A 86 -13.34 -8.18 -127.45
N LEU A 87 -12.55 -9.20 -127.08
CA LEU A 87 -11.81 -10.00 -128.05
C LEU A 87 -12.74 -10.72 -129.01
N ARG A 88 -13.82 -11.34 -128.51
CA ARG A 88 -14.80 -12.03 -129.36
C ARG A 88 -15.43 -11.08 -130.39
N ASP A 89 -15.88 -9.91 -129.95
CA ASP A 89 -16.54 -8.93 -130.80
C ASP A 89 -15.55 -8.31 -131.82
N SER A 90 -14.30 -8.08 -131.41
CA SER A 90 -13.21 -7.63 -132.30
C SER A 90 -12.90 -8.65 -133.40
N HIS A 91 -12.86 -9.94 -133.06
CA HIS A 91 -12.65 -11.02 -134.04
C HIS A 91 -13.84 -11.15 -135.01
N GLU A 92 -15.07 -11.01 -134.53
CA GLU A 92 -16.27 -11.06 -135.37
C GLU A 92 -16.35 -9.89 -136.35
N GLN A 93 -15.90 -8.70 -135.93
CA GLN A 93 -15.84 -7.52 -136.78
C GLN A 93 -14.78 -7.65 -137.88
N ARG A 94 -13.58 -8.16 -137.56
CA ARG A 94 -12.53 -8.44 -138.55
C ARG A 94 -12.95 -9.53 -139.53
N LEU A 95 -13.73 -10.52 -139.10
CA LEU A 95 -14.33 -11.54 -139.99
C LEU A 95 -15.33 -10.92 -140.98
N LYS A 96 -16.18 -10.00 -140.53
CA LYS A 96 -17.14 -9.28 -141.39
C LYS A 96 -16.42 -8.36 -142.38
N GLU A 97 -15.35 -7.70 -141.97
CA GLU A 97 -14.50 -6.89 -142.87
C GLU A 97 -13.79 -7.75 -143.92
N LEU A 98 -13.26 -8.91 -143.52
CA LEU A 98 -12.68 -9.88 -144.46
C LEU A 98 -13.73 -10.42 -145.45
N GLU A 99 -14.93 -10.78 -144.98
CA GLU A 99 -16.04 -11.18 -145.87
C GLU A 99 -16.43 -10.06 -146.83
N PHE A 100 -16.46 -8.82 -146.36
CA PHE A 100 -16.79 -7.65 -147.18
C PHE A 100 -15.73 -7.40 -148.26
N SER A 101 -14.44 -7.39 -147.90
CA SER A 101 -13.34 -7.24 -148.86
C SER A 101 -13.27 -8.40 -149.86
N VAL A 102 -13.58 -9.64 -149.45
CA VAL A 102 -13.68 -10.78 -150.36
C VAL A 102 -14.87 -10.64 -151.33
N ARG A 103 -16.02 -10.13 -150.87
CA ARG A 103 -17.19 -9.89 -151.73
C ARG A 103 -16.97 -8.75 -152.73
N GLU A 104 -16.30 -7.68 -152.31
CA GLU A 104 -15.94 -6.55 -153.17
C GLU A 104 -14.97 -6.96 -154.29
N LEU A 105 -13.98 -7.81 -153.96
CA LEU A 105 -13.01 -8.35 -154.93
C LEU A 105 -13.63 -9.32 -155.95
N LEU A 106 -14.77 -9.94 -155.63
CA LEU A 106 -15.45 -10.91 -156.49
C LEU A 106 -16.51 -10.30 -157.41
N GLY A 107 -16.83 -9.00 -157.30
CA GLY A 107 -17.71 -8.29 -158.25
C GLY A 107 -19.14 -8.83 -158.36
N ILE A 108 -19.70 -9.38 -157.27
CA ILE A 108 -21.04 -9.97 -157.26
C ILE A 108 -22.06 -8.89 -156.83
N ASP A 109 -22.45 -8.01 -157.75
CA ASP A 109 -23.68 -7.23 -157.61
C ASP A 109 -24.81 -7.92 -158.39
N LYS A 110 -25.75 -8.48 -157.62
CA LYS A 110 -27.03 -9.15 -157.98
C LYS A 110 -26.94 -10.64 -158.37
N VAL A 111 -27.32 -11.51 -157.44
CA VAL A 111 -28.48 -12.46 -157.49
C VAL A 111 -28.58 -13.15 -156.11
N PRO A 112 -29.78 -13.33 -155.53
CA PRO A 112 -29.97 -13.89 -154.20
C PRO A 112 -29.92 -15.43 -154.22
N VAL A 113 -29.45 -16.05 -153.15
CA VAL A 113 -29.62 -17.49 -152.95
C VAL A 113 -29.98 -17.79 -151.49
N GLU A 114 -31.15 -18.40 -151.34
CA GLU A 114 -31.69 -19.01 -150.15
C GLU A 114 -30.84 -20.18 -149.62
N LYS A 115 -31.12 -20.55 -148.38
CA LYS A 115 -30.47 -21.57 -147.56
C LYS A 115 -30.24 -22.91 -148.25
N GLY A 116 -29.06 -23.47 -148.00
CA GLY A 116 -28.89 -24.90 -147.70
C GLY A 116 -28.18 -25.73 -148.75
N ASP A 117 -27.02 -26.25 -148.33
CA ASP A 117 -26.39 -27.51 -148.75
C ASP A 117 -26.15 -27.71 -150.27
N LYS A 118 -24.96 -27.29 -150.69
CA LYS A 118 -24.04 -28.09 -151.50
C LYS A 118 -22.71 -27.36 -151.58
N THR A 119 -21.63 -28.09 -151.38
CA THR A 119 -20.24 -27.69 -151.57
C THR A 119 -20.06 -26.83 -152.82
N VAL A 120 -19.86 -25.53 -152.62
CA VAL A 120 -19.33 -24.65 -153.66
C VAL A 120 -17.82 -24.82 -153.63
N ASP A 121 -17.32 -25.62 -154.58
CA ASP A 121 -15.90 -25.72 -154.86
C ASP A 121 -15.43 -24.40 -155.48
N ILE A 122 -14.91 -23.51 -154.63
CA ILE A 122 -14.46 -22.16 -154.99
C ILE A 122 -13.22 -22.21 -155.92
N THR A 123 -12.64 -23.39 -156.16
CA THR A 123 -11.47 -23.53 -157.05
C THR A 123 -11.79 -23.43 -158.54
N LYS A 124 -13.08 -23.36 -158.95
CA LYS A 124 -13.50 -23.35 -160.37
C LYS A 124 -14.13 -22.06 -160.89
N THR A 125 -14.19 -20.99 -160.09
CA THR A 125 -14.61 -19.66 -160.56
C THR A 125 -13.62 -18.58 -160.11
N LEU A 126 -12.33 -18.81 -160.40
CA LEU A 126 -11.29 -17.81 -160.30
C LEU A 126 -10.78 -17.48 -161.72
N PRO A 127 -10.75 -16.19 -162.13
CA PRO A 127 -10.26 -15.81 -163.46
C PRO A 127 -8.79 -16.23 -163.70
N PRO A 128 -8.35 -16.44 -164.96
CA PRO A 128 -7.10 -17.15 -165.29
C PRO A 128 -5.77 -16.52 -164.80
N ASN A 129 -5.81 -15.37 -164.14
CA ASN A 129 -4.64 -14.62 -163.68
C ASN A 129 -4.69 -14.22 -162.19
N PHE A 130 -5.61 -14.79 -161.40
CA PHE A 130 -5.78 -14.43 -159.98
C PHE A 130 -4.52 -14.69 -159.13
N PHE A 131 -3.77 -15.75 -159.43
CA PHE A 131 -2.53 -16.11 -158.73
C PHE A 131 -1.25 -15.48 -159.34
N ASN A 132 -1.36 -14.67 -160.40
CA ASN A 132 -0.19 -14.03 -161.03
C ASN A 132 0.20 -12.68 -160.37
N ASN A 133 -0.52 -12.24 -159.33
CA ASN A 133 -0.14 -11.08 -158.52
C ASN A 133 0.45 -11.55 -157.19
N GLU A 134 1.73 -11.94 -157.25
CA GLU A 134 2.53 -12.47 -156.13
C GLU A 134 2.43 -11.59 -154.87
N ALA A 135 2.25 -10.27 -155.05
CA ALA A 135 2.14 -9.29 -153.97
C ALA A 135 0.83 -9.33 -153.17
N LEU A 136 -0.26 -9.90 -153.72
CA LEU A 136 -1.55 -10.01 -153.03
C LEU A 136 -1.62 -11.32 -152.22
N VAL A 137 -1.17 -12.42 -152.81
CA VAL A 137 -1.11 -13.74 -152.16
C VAL A 137 -0.14 -13.69 -150.97
N ASN A 138 1.01 -13.04 -151.12
CA ASN A 138 1.96 -12.88 -150.02
C ASN A 138 1.38 -12.03 -148.88
N ARG A 139 0.62 -10.96 -149.17
CA ARG A 139 -0.03 -10.13 -148.14
C ARG A 139 -1.11 -10.87 -147.36
N LEU A 140 -1.95 -11.66 -148.05
CA LEU A 140 -2.97 -12.48 -147.39
C LEU A 140 -2.33 -13.60 -146.56
N GLN A 141 -1.26 -14.21 -147.06
CA GLN A 141 -0.51 -15.22 -146.31
C GLN A 141 0.18 -14.63 -145.07
N GLU A 142 0.70 -13.41 -145.16
CA GLU A 142 1.32 -12.66 -144.08
C GLU A 142 0.32 -12.27 -142.99
N GLU A 143 -0.85 -11.72 -143.37
CA GLU A 143 -1.93 -11.40 -142.43
C GLU A 143 -2.51 -12.66 -141.76
N PHE A 144 -2.67 -13.76 -142.50
CA PHE A 144 -3.14 -15.02 -141.92
C PHE A 144 -2.13 -15.62 -140.94
N ASN A 145 -0.83 -15.54 -141.25
CA ASN A 145 0.22 -15.99 -140.33
C ASN A 145 0.28 -15.10 -139.08
N LYS A 146 0.14 -13.78 -139.23
CA LYS A 146 0.06 -12.83 -138.12
C LYS A 146 -1.12 -13.12 -137.19
N LEU A 147 -2.31 -13.35 -137.74
CA LEU A 147 -3.50 -13.70 -136.96
C LEU A 147 -3.34 -15.05 -136.24
N ARG A 148 -2.72 -16.03 -136.90
CA ARG A 148 -2.42 -17.34 -136.31
C ARG A 148 -1.45 -17.22 -135.13
N ASP A 149 -0.44 -16.37 -135.24
CA ASP A 149 0.53 -16.14 -134.18
C ASP A 149 -0.09 -15.36 -133.01
N GLU A 150 -0.95 -14.37 -133.28
CA GLU A 150 -1.76 -13.66 -132.26
C GLU A 150 -2.68 -14.64 -131.49
N ILE A 151 -3.37 -15.54 -132.19
CA ILE A 151 -4.25 -16.55 -131.56
C ILE A 151 -3.44 -17.52 -130.68
N LYS A 152 -2.28 -17.98 -131.15
CA LYS A 152 -1.39 -18.85 -130.35
C LYS A 152 -0.88 -18.13 -129.11
N GLN A 153 -0.48 -16.87 -129.24
CA GLN A 153 -0.04 -16.06 -128.12
C GLN A 153 -1.16 -15.88 -127.09
N LYS A 154 -2.37 -15.50 -127.52
CA LYS A 154 -3.52 -15.32 -126.63
C LYS A 154 -3.99 -16.62 -125.98
N SER A 155 -3.95 -17.74 -126.70
CA SER A 155 -4.23 -19.05 -126.14
C SER A 155 -3.21 -19.45 -125.06
N SER A 156 -1.94 -19.06 -125.22
CA SER A 156 -0.90 -19.28 -124.20
C SER A 156 -1.11 -18.39 -122.98
N GLU A 157 -1.49 -17.12 -123.17
CA GLU A 157 -1.80 -16.19 -122.07
C GLU A 157 -3.03 -16.66 -121.27
N LEU A 158 -4.05 -17.19 -121.95
CA LEU A 158 -5.24 -17.74 -121.31
C LEU A 158 -4.90 -18.96 -120.44
N MET A 159 -4.05 -19.86 -120.95
CA MET A 159 -3.64 -21.05 -120.22
C MET A 159 -2.76 -20.71 -118.99
N ASP A 160 -1.91 -19.67 -119.09
CA ASP A 160 -1.15 -19.14 -117.94
C ASP A 160 -2.08 -18.48 -116.89
N ALA A 161 -3.12 -17.77 -117.34
CA ALA A 161 -4.12 -17.19 -116.46
C ALA A 161 -4.96 -18.26 -115.73
N GLU A 162 -5.36 -19.33 -116.42
CA GLU A 162 -6.09 -20.45 -115.81
C GLU A 162 -5.24 -21.20 -114.78
N LEU A 163 -3.94 -21.36 -115.05
CA LEU A 163 -3.00 -21.96 -114.08
C LEU A 163 -2.85 -21.09 -112.82
N LYS A 164 -2.71 -19.77 -112.98
CA LYS A 164 -2.69 -18.80 -111.86
C LYS A 164 -4.01 -18.78 -111.08
N LEU A 165 -5.14 -18.93 -111.75
CA LEU A 165 -6.45 -19.01 -111.10
C LEU A 165 -6.56 -20.27 -110.23
N ASN A 166 -6.09 -21.42 -110.72
CA ASN A 166 -6.08 -22.67 -109.96
C ASN A 166 -5.11 -22.62 -108.78
N GLU A 167 -3.92 -22.03 -108.96
CA GLU A 167 -2.93 -21.83 -107.90
C GLU A 167 -3.48 -20.92 -106.79
N THR A 168 -4.09 -19.79 -107.16
CA THR A 168 -4.74 -18.88 -106.20
C THR A 168 -5.94 -19.52 -105.50
N GLY A 169 -6.73 -20.34 -106.19
CA GLY A 169 -7.80 -21.14 -105.58
C GLY A 169 -7.29 -22.13 -104.52
N SER A 170 -6.17 -22.80 -104.79
CA SER A 170 -5.52 -23.69 -103.83
C SER A 170 -4.99 -22.93 -102.61
N MET A 171 -4.31 -21.79 -102.83
CA MET A 171 -3.81 -20.93 -101.75
C MET A 171 -4.94 -20.40 -100.87
N MET A 172 -6.09 -20.04 -101.47
CA MET A 172 -7.25 -19.57 -100.72
C MET A 172 -7.86 -20.68 -99.84
N HIS A 173 -7.96 -21.91 -100.36
CA HIS A 173 -8.45 -23.04 -99.58
C HIS A 173 -7.51 -23.37 -98.41
N GLU A 174 -6.20 -23.34 -98.64
CA GLU A 174 -5.20 -23.53 -97.59
C GLU A 174 -5.29 -22.42 -96.51
N ALA A 175 -5.46 -21.16 -96.93
CA ALA A 175 -5.66 -20.04 -96.02
C ALA A 175 -6.95 -20.19 -95.19
N GLN A 176 -8.06 -20.66 -95.77
CA GLN A 176 -9.30 -20.94 -95.04
C GLN A 176 -9.12 -22.06 -94.00
N LEU A 177 -8.41 -23.13 -94.35
CA LEU A 177 -8.13 -24.23 -93.43
C LEU A 177 -7.24 -23.76 -92.26
N GLN A 178 -6.22 -22.95 -92.56
CA GLN A 178 -5.36 -22.36 -91.54
C GLN A 178 -6.15 -21.42 -90.63
N HIS A 179 -7.00 -20.56 -91.19
CA HIS A 179 -7.87 -19.68 -90.42
C HIS A 179 -8.77 -20.48 -89.46
N PHE A 180 -9.41 -21.56 -89.94
CA PHE A 180 -10.24 -22.43 -89.09
C PHE A 180 -9.45 -23.05 -87.92
N LYS A 181 -8.23 -23.54 -88.17
CA LYS A 181 -7.35 -24.07 -87.12
C LYS A 181 -7.00 -22.99 -86.10
N THR A 182 -6.57 -21.81 -86.56
CA THR A 182 -6.23 -20.69 -85.67
C THR A 182 -7.44 -20.18 -84.88
N SER A 183 -8.65 -20.16 -85.45
CA SER A 183 -9.87 -19.81 -84.72
C SER A 183 -10.20 -20.81 -83.61
N GLN A 184 -9.98 -22.12 -83.82
CA GLN A 184 -10.15 -23.11 -82.74
C GLN A 184 -9.11 -22.94 -81.64
N GLU A 185 -7.85 -22.72 -82.00
CA GLU A 185 -6.79 -22.45 -81.03
C GLU A 185 -7.09 -21.19 -80.21
N LEU A 186 -7.60 -20.13 -80.86
CA LEU A 186 -8.03 -18.91 -80.19
C LEU A 186 -9.17 -19.17 -79.20
N LEU A 187 -10.20 -19.93 -79.59
CA LEU A 187 -11.31 -20.28 -78.71
C LEU A 187 -10.84 -21.09 -77.49
N ASN A 188 -9.92 -22.03 -77.69
CA ASN A 188 -9.34 -22.81 -76.60
C ASN A 188 -8.54 -21.91 -75.64
N ALA A 189 -7.71 -21.01 -76.18
CA ALA A 189 -6.97 -20.04 -75.38
C ALA A 189 -7.90 -19.08 -74.61
N GLU A 190 -9.00 -18.62 -75.23
CA GLU A 190 -10.01 -17.80 -74.56
C GLU A 190 -10.66 -18.55 -73.39
N ASN A 191 -11.01 -19.82 -73.59
CA ASN A 191 -11.57 -20.66 -72.53
C ASN A 191 -10.56 -20.82 -71.37
N GLU A 192 -9.29 -21.11 -71.64
CA GLU A 192 -8.25 -21.17 -70.60
C GLU A 192 -8.10 -19.85 -69.84
N ILE A 193 -8.11 -18.72 -70.56
CA ILE A 193 -8.06 -17.38 -69.94
C ILE A 193 -9.27 -17.16 -69.02
N THR A 194 -10.47 -17.62 -69.38
CA THR A 194 -11.65 -17.50 -68.50
C THR A 194 -11.52 -18.33 -67.23
N VAL A 195 -10.96 -19.54 -67.32
CA VAL A 195 -10.68 -20.40 -66.16
C VAL A 195 -9.66 -19.73 -65.23
N LEU A 196 -8.53 -19.28 -65.77
CA LEU A 196 -7.49 -18.57 -65.01
C LEU A 196 -8.02 -17.28 -64.37
N ARG A 197 -8.92 -16.54 -65.05
CA ARG A 197 -9.59 -15.37 -64.47
C ARG A 197 -10.45 -15.74 -63.25
N ARG A 198 -11.18 -16.86 -63.30
CA ARG A 198 -11.97 -17.37 -62.17
C ARG A 198 -11.07 -17.79 -61.01
N GLU A 199 -10.02 -18.55 -61.26
CA GLU A 199 -9.06 -18.97 -60.24
C GLU A 199 -8.37 -17.77 -59.57
N ARG A 200 -7.94 -16.78 -60.36
CA ARG A 200 -7.39 -15.51 -59.85
C ARG A 200 -8.39 -14.80 -58.94
N ALA A 201 -9.67 -14.80 -59.27
CA ALA A 201 -10.69 -14.17 -58.43
C ALA A 201 -10.86 -14.90 -57.08
N VAL A 202 -10.85 -16.24 -57.09
CA VAL A 202 -10.90 -17.06 -55.87
C VAL A 202 -9.67 -16.80 -55.00
N LEU A 203 -8.47 -16.84 -55.57
CA LEU A 203 -7.21 -16.58 -54.86
C LEU A 203 -7.18 -15.15 -54.28
N LYS A 204 -7.68 -14.15 -55.02
CA LYS A 204 -7.79 -12.77 -54.54
C LYS A 204 -8.70 -12.67 -53.30
N ASN A 205 -9.82 -13.39 -53.29
CA ASN A 205 -10.72 -13.42 -52.14
C ASN A 205 -10.11 -14.15 -50.93
N GLN A 206 -9.44 -15.28 -51.16
CA GLN A 206 -8.72 -16.00 -50.11
C GLN A 206 -7.58 -15.15 -49.50
N LEU A 207 -6.83 -14.43 -50.34
CA LEU A 207 -5.79 -13.52 -49.88
C LEU A 207 -6.39 -12.39 -49.03
N LYS A 208 -7.52 -11.83 -49.45
CA LYS A 208 -8.23 -10.79 -48.67
C LYS A 208 -8.68 -11.29 -47.30
N ASP A 209 -9.22 -12.51 -47.22
CA ASP A 209 -9.58 -13.15 -45.93
C ASP A 209 -8.36 -13.38 -45.04
N ARG A 210 -7.25 -13.88 -45.61
CA ARG A 210 -6.00 -14.07 -44.85
C ARG A 210 -5.41 -12.76 -44.34
N ILE A 211 -5.42 -11.70 -45.15
CA ILE A 211 -4.97 -10.35 -44.74
C ILE A 211 -5.82 -9.85 -43.58
N TYR A 212 -7.15 -9.99 -43.66
CA TYR A 212 -8.04 -9.60 -42.57
C TYR A 212 -7.75 -10.34 -41.27
N LYS A 213 -7.58 -11.66 -41.33
CA LYS A 213 -7.22 -12.47 -40.15
C LYS A 213 -5.88 -12.08 -39.55
N LEU A 214 -4.89 -11.78 -40.40
CA LEU A 214 -3.58 -11.31 -39.95
C LEU A 214 -3.69 -9.95 -39.23
N ASP A 215 -4.47 -9.02 -39.76
CA ASP A 215 -4.71 -7.70 -39.16
C ASP A 215 -5.36 -7.82 -37.78
N VAL A 216 -6.39 -8.67 -37.65
CA VAL A 216 -7.03 -8.96 -36.36
C VAL A 216 -6.03 -9.56 -35.38
N SER A 217 -5.25 -10.57 -35.80
CA SER A 217 -4.25 -11.20 -34.93
C SER A 217 -3.15 -10.22 -34.52
N THR A 218 -2.77 -9.29 -35.39
CA THR A 218 -1.75 -8.27 -35.11
C THR A 218 -2.28 -7.26 -34.09
N SER A 219 -3.52 -6.81 -34.25
CA SER A 219 -4.20 -5.95 -33.28
C SER A 219 -4.28 -6.60 -31.89
N MET A 220 -4.69 -7.88 -31.83
CA MET A 220 -4.72 -8.64 -30.57
C MET A 220 -3.32 -8.80 -29.94
N ALA A 221 -2.28 -9.02 -30.75
CA ALA A 221 -0.91 -9.09 -30.27
C ALA A 221 -0.47 -7.76 -29.65
N THR A 222 -0.75 -6.63 -30.31
CA THR A 222 -0.43 -5.30 -29.76
C THR A 222 -1.19 -5.00 -28.47
N GLU A 223 -2.45 -5.41 -28.34
CA GLU A 223 -3.21 -5.27 -27.09
C GLU A 223 -2.64 -6.15 -25.96
N CYS A 224 -2.11 -7.32 -26.30
CA CYS A 224 -1.43 -8.19 -25.34
C CYS A 224 -0.10 -7.58 -24.87
N GLU A 225 0.68 -6.98 -25.78
CA GLU A 225 1.92 -6.27 -25.47
C GLU A 225 1.68 -5.06 -24.56
N THR A 226 0.65 -4.25 -24.83
CA THR A 226 0.31 -3.12 -23.96
C THR A 226 -0.12 -3.59 -22.57
N LYS A 227 -0.98 -4.62 -22.48
CA LYS A 227 -1.36 -5.21 -21.18
C LYS A 227 -0.15 -5.78 -20.43
N SER A 228 0.78 -6.41 -21.13
CA SER A 228 2.01 -6.92 -20.53
C SER A 228 2.89 -5.78 -20.01
N ALA A 229 2.98 -4.65 -20.73
CA ALA A 229 3.71 -3.47 -20.27
C ALA A 229 3.04 -2.84 -19.04
N ASP A 230 1.71 -2.69 -19.04
CA ASP A 230 0.95 -2.18 -17.88
C ASP A 230 1.13 -3.08 -16.64
N GLN A 231 1.17 -4.39 -16.84
CA GLN A 231 1.44 -5.35 -15.77
C GLN A 231 2.88 -5.22 -15.24
N GLN A 232 3.87 -5.04 -16.11
CA GLN A 232 5.26 -4.79 -15.69
C GLN A 232 5.38 -3.50 -14.86
N ASP A 233 4.70 -2.43 -15.26
CA ASP A 233 4.65 -1.18 -14.51
C ASP A 233 3.97 -1.35 -13.15
N THR A 234 2.85 -2.09 -13.11
CA THR A 234 2.17 -2.43 -11.86
C THR A 234 3.07 -3.21 -10.91
N ILE A 235 3.78 -4.22 -11.43
CA ILE A 235 4.76 -5.00 -10.67
C ILE A 235 5.89 -4.10 -10.14
N ALA A 236 6.42 -3.19 -10.97
CA ALA A 236 7.45 -2.25 -10.54
C ALA A 236 6.96 -1.31 -9.43
N GLN A 237 5.70 -0.86 -9.48
CA GLN A 237 5.08 -0.06 -8.42
C GLN A 237 4.94 -0.87 -7.12
N LEU A 238 4.51 -2.14 -7.21
CA LEU A 238 4.42 -3.04 -6.06
C LEU A 238 5.78 -3.29 -5.40
N PHE A 239 6.85 -3.48 -6.17
CA PHE A 239 8.20 -3.62 -5.61
C PHE A 239 8.68 -2.34 -4.90
N ARG A 240 8.33 -1.16 -5.44
CA ARG A 240 8.65 0.11 -4.77
C ARG A 240 7.89 0.26 -3.45
N SER A 241 6.60 -0.08 -3.43
CA SER A 241 5.81 -0.01 -2.19
C SER A 241 6.26 -1.04 -1.16
N GLU A 242 6.64 -2.26 -1.57
CA GLU A 242 7.22 -3.27 -0.70
C GLU A 242 8.50 -2.76 -0.02
N ASN A 243 9.38 -2.11 -0.76
CA ASN A 243 10.62 -1.55 -0.20
C ASN A 243 10.34 -0.43 0.81
N ILE A 244 9.40 0.48 0.51
CA ILE A 244 8.97 1.53 1.45
C ILE A 244 8.41 0.90 2.72
N LEU A 245 7.53 -0.10 2.60
CA LEU A 245 6.95 -0.79 3.76
C LEU A 245 8.01 -1.52 4.59
N LYS A 246 9.05 -2.08 3.97
CA LYS A 246 10.19 -2.68 4.68
C LYS A 246 10.98 -1.64 5.48
N GLU A 247 11.24 -0.47 4.91
CA GLU A 247 11.91 0.63 5.62
C GLU A 247 11.06 1.14 6.80
N GLU A 248 9.76 1.32 6.59
CA GLU A 248 8.82 1.70 7.65
C GLU A 248 8.78 0.65 8.77
N LEU A 249 8.70 -0.64 8.42
CA LEU A 249 8.71 -1.75 9.36
C LEU A 249 9.99 -1.75 10.21
N MET A 250 11.16 -1.60 9.58
CA MET A 250 12.44 -1.50 10.29
C MET A 250 12.46 -0.32 11.27
N THR A 251 11.89 0.82 10.86
CA THR A 251 11.81 2.01 11.71
C THR A 251 10.88 1.81 12.91
N VAL A 252 9.74 1.14 12.71
CA VAL A 252 8.80 0.78 13.77
C VAL A 252 9.42 -0.22 14.74
N GLU A 253 10.15 -1.22 14.24
CA GLU A 253 10.81 -2.23 15.07
C GLU A 253 11.91 -1.62 15.94
N LEU A 254 12.70 -0.68 15.40
CA LEU A 254 13.66 0.10 16.18
C LEU A 254 12.99 0.92 17.29
N LYS A 255 11.88 1.61 16.97
CA LYS A 255 11.12 2.37 17.98
C LYS A 255 10.54 1.46 19.06
N PHE A 256 9.99 0.32 18.67
CA PHE A 256 9.44 -0.67 19.60
C PHE A 256 10.50 -1.21 20.56
N ASN A 257 11.67 -1.60 20.02
CA ASN A 257 12.78 -2.08 20.84
C ASN A 257 13.31 -1.01 21.80
N LYS A 258 13.39 0.26 21.36
CA LYS A 258 13.75 1.38 22.23
C LYS A 258 12.75 1.56 23.37
N SER A 259 11.45 1.59 23.07
CA SER A 259 10.39 1.73 24.08
C SER A 259 10.37 0.56 25.07
N LYS A 260 10.67 -0.67 24.61
CA LYS A 260 10.78 -1.85 25.48
C LYS A 260 11.87 -1.68 26.53
N VAL A 261 13.05 -1.17 26.16
CA VAL A 261 14.16 -0.92 27.09
C VAL A 261 13.81 0.19 28.09
N GLU A 262 13.21 1.29 27.61
CA GLU A 262 12.77 2.40 28.47
C GLU A 262 11.71 1.94 29.49
N MET A 263 10.77 1.09 29.07
CA MET A 263 9.75 0.52 29.95
C MET A 263 10.36 -0.36 31.04
N GLN A 264 11.32 -1.23 30.70
CA GLN A 264 12.02 -2.07 31.68
C GLN A 264 12.79 -1.23 32.71
N LEU A 265 13.41 -0.12 32.29
CA LEU A 265 14.09 0.79 33.20
C LEU A 265 13.10 1.49 34.15
N LEU A 266 11.96 1.94 33.62
CA LEU A 266 10.90 2.56 34.42
C LEU A 266 10.29 1.58 35.43
N GLU A 267 10.05 0.34 35.04
CA GLU A 267 9.56 -0.70 35.95
C GLU A 267 10.52 -0.93 37.12
N LYS A 268 11.82 -1.03 36.82
CA LYS A 268 12.86 -1.16 37.85
C LYS A 268 12.86 0.03 38.81
N ASN A 269 12.88 1.25 38.28
CA ASN A 269 12.84 2.47 39.09
C ASN A 269 11.57 2.53 39.96
N HIS A 270 10.42 2.14 39.42
CA HIS A 270 9.17 2.09 40.17
C HIS A 270 9.22 1.04 41.30
N THR A 271 9.80 -0.14 41.07
CA THR A 271 9.98 -1.14 42.13
C THR A 271 10.89 -0.64 43.25
N ASP A 272 11.98 0.06 42.91
CA ASP A 272 12.91 0.62 43.90
C ASP A 272 12.24 1.73 44.72
N LEU A 273 11.51 2.66 44.06
CA LEU A 273 10.75 3.70 44.74
C LEU A 273 9.66 3.13 45.64
N LYS A 274 8.97 2.06 45.20
CA LYS A 274 7.96 1.38 46.01
C LYS A 274 8.57 0.73 47.25
N ALA A 275 9.76 0.15 47.13
CA ALA A 275 10.50 -0.40 48.27
C ALA A 275 10.95 0.69 49.24
N GLN A 276 11.48 1.80 48.73
CA GLN A 276 11.85 2.98 49.54
C GLN A 276 10.64 3.56 50.28
N HIS A 277 9.51 3.73 49.60
CA HIS A 277 8.28 4.20 50.21
C HIS A 277 7.81 3.27 51.33
N LYS A 278 7.83 1.95 51.11
CA LYS A 278 7.48 0.96 52.14
C LYS A 278 8.40 1.06 53.36
N SER A 279 9.71 1.21 53.14
CA SER A 279 10.69 1.42 54.21
C SER A 279 10.39 2.69 55.01
N MET A 280 10.17 3.81 54.32
CA MET A 280 9.86 5.09 54.94
C MET A 280 8.56 5.05 55.75
N MET A 281 7.51 4.42 55.23
CA MET A 281 6.25 4.25 55.94
C MET A 281 6.40 3.38 57.20
N ASN A 282 7.26 2.37 57.18
CA ASN A 282 7.56 1.58 58.38
C ASN A 282 8.28 2.42 59.43
N ILE A 283 9.24 3.25 59.02
CA ILE A 283 9.95 4.17 59.93
C ILE A 283 8.98 5.16 60.56
N LEU A 284 8.10 5.79 59.76
CA LEU A 284 7.10 6.73 60.26
C LEU A 284 6.18 6.10 61.30
N LYS A 285 5.70 4.87 61.06
CA LYS A 285 4.86 4.12 62.02
C LYS A 285 5.57 3.76 63.33
N ILE A 286 6.90 3.61 63.30
CA ILE A 286 7.69 3.39 64.52
C ILE A 286 7.81 4.69 65.29
N ARG A 287 8.20 5.78 64.61
CA ARG A 287 8.33 7.11 65.23
C ARG A 287 7.02 7.63 65.79
N GLU A 288 5.91 7.40 65.10
CA GLU A 288 4.56 7.76 65.58
C GLU A 288 4.22 7.04 66.88
N ARG A 289 4.56 5.75 67.02
CA ARG A 289 4.37 4.98 68.26
C ARG A 289 5.27 5.48 69.39
N GLU A 290 6.53 5.78 69.10
CA GLU A 290 7.47 6.36 70.08
C GLU A 290 6.99 7.73 70.58
N LEU A 291 6.49 8.59 69.68
CA LEU A 291 5.95 9.90 70.02
C LEU A 291 4.67 9.81 70.87
N ILE A 292 3.74 8.92 70.51
CA ILE A 292 2.52 8.71 71.29
C ILE A 292 2.86 8.16 72.68
N SER A 293 3.86 7.28 72.80
CA SER A 293 4.32 6.76 74.10
C SER A 293 4.93 7.85 74.98
N CYS A 294 5.72 8.77 74.42
CA CYS A 294 6.39 9.84 75.19
C CYS A 294 5.44 11.01 75.53
N TYR A 295 4.35 11.22 74.78
CA TYR A 295 3.38 12.31 75.03
C TYR A 295 2.06 11.90 75.68
N SER A 296 1.74 10.61 75.77
CA SER A 296 0.44 10.14 76.28
C SER A 296 0.51 9.66 77.72
N THR A 297 0.37 10.58 78.67
CA THR A 297 -0.41 10.35 79.91
C THR A 297 -0.72 11.69 80.59
N LYS A 298 -1.59 12.48 79.94
CA LYS A 298 -2.29 13.59 80.61
C LYS A 298 -3.45 13.03 81.44
N THR A 299 -3.13 12.22 82.45
CA THR A 299 -4.05 11.78 83.49
C THR A 299 -3.53 12.31 84.82
N ASN A 300 -4.41 12.86 85.65
CA ASN A 300 -4.09 13.54 86.93
C ASN A 300 -3.41 12.63 87.99
N THR A 301 -3.09 11.39 87.61
CA THR A 301 -2.56 10.31 88.44
C THR A 301 -1.20 9.81 87.97
N PHE A 302 -0.62 10.33 86.88
CA PHE A 302 0.75 10.02 86.43
C PHE A 302 1.61 11.28 86.37
N CYS A 303 2.86 11.18 86.80
CA CYS A 303 3.86 12.23 86.72
C CYS A 303 5.24 11.66 86.40
N GLY A 304 5.67 11.84 85.15
CA GLY A 304 7.07 11.68 84.72
C GLY A 304 7.83 13.02 84.71
N PHE A 305 7.44 13.97 85.57
CA PHE A 305 8.08 15.29 85.76
C PHE A 305 8.36 16.16 84.51
N GLU A 306 7.76 15.86 83.35
CA GLU A 306 7.87 16.66 82.12
C GLU A 306 7.18 18.03 82.21
N ASP A 307 6.15 18.14 83.03
CA ASP A 307 5.46 19.40 83.29
C ASP A 307 6.34 20.33 84.15
N PRO A 308 6.58 21.59 83.74
CA PRO A 308 7.29 22.58 84.54
C PRO A 308 6.71 22.83 85.95
N HIS A 309 5.43 22.50 86.18
CA HIS A 309 4.76 22.59 87.48
C HIS A 309 4.87 21.30 88.31
N LEU A 310 5.74 20.36 87.91
CA LEU A 310 6.03 19.10 88.63
C LEU A 310 4.79 18.26 88.94
N CYS A 311 3.74 18.37 88.13
CA CYS A 311 2.44 17.73 88.37
C CYS A 311 1.84 18.02 89.78
N GLY A 312 2.22 19.15 90.40
CA GLY A 312 1.80 19.53 91.74
C GLY A 312 2.61 18.89 92.88
N PHE A 313 3.73 18.22 92.59
CA PHE A 313 4.71 17.86 93.61
C PHE A 313 5.39 19.11 94.17
N THR A 314 5.67 19.11 95.47
CA THR A 314 6.22 20.26 96.18
C THR A 314 7.27 19.82 97.18
N ASN A 315 8.42 20.51 97.20
CA ASN A 315 9.35 20.43 98.33
C ASN A 315 8.68 20.98 99.59
N ILE A 316 9.09 20.46 100.74
CA ILE A 316 8.64 20.98 102.03
C ILE A 316 9.28 22.35 102.30
N ASN A 317 8.53 23.26 102.91
CA ASN A 317 8.96 24.64 103.17
C ASN A 317 9.06 24.93 104.68
N ASP A 318 9.31 23.91 105.51
CA ASP A 318 9.49 24.05 106.97
C ASP A 318 10.87 23.56 107.41
N THR A 319 11.12 23.47 108.72
CA THR A 319 12.44 23.07 109.26
C THR A 319 12.59 21.56 109.42
N SER A 320 11.80 20.74 108.73
CA SER A 320 11.86 19.27 108.84
C SER A 320 12.86 18.61 107.89
N ASP A 321 13.43 19.37 106.94
CA ASP A 321 14.54 18.91 106.08
C ASP A 321 15.68 19.94 105.98
N PHE A 322 16.75 19.56 105.27
CA PHE A 322 17.99 20.34 105.16
C PHE A 322 18.24 20.92 103.75
N PHE A 323 17.63 20.35 102.71
CA PHE A 323 17.76 20.79 101.32
C PHE A 323 16.63 20.23 100.46
N ASP A 324 16.53 20.68 99.20
CA ASP A 324 15.41 20.35 98.31
C ASP A 324 15.74 19.26 97.28
N TRP A 325 14.69 18.58 96.80
CA TRP A 325 14.76 17.82 95.55
C TRP A 325 14.81 18.78 94.36
N GLU A 326 15.68 18.48 93.40
CA GLU A 326 15.88 19.27 92.19
C GLU A 326 15.39 18.52 90.96
N ARG A 327 14.91 19.25 89.95
CA ARG A 327 14.52 18.69 88.67
C ARG A 327 15.72 18.69 87.73
N ALA A 328 16.13 17.52 87.25
CA ALA A 328 17.24 17.38 86.30
C ALA A 328 16.78 16.84 84.96
N LYS A 329 17.69 16.93 83.98
CA LYS A 329 17.57 16.39 82.64
C LYS A 329 18.94 15.92 82.18
N GLY A 330 19.02 14.70 81.64
CA GLY A 330 20.30 14.06 81.28
C GLY A 330 21.10 13.65 82.51
N SER A 331 22.43 13.66 82.43
CA SER A 331 23.31 13.28 83.55
C SER A 331 23.23 14.26 84.72
N THR A 332 23.29 13.76 85.95
CA THR A 332 23.45 14.61 87.13
C THR A 332 24.83 15.30 87.15
N PRO A 333 24.99 16.43 87.88
CA PRO A 333 26.25 17.17 87.91
C PRO A 333 27.45 16.37 88.46
N SER A 334 27.19 15.38 89.31
CA SER A 334 28.22 14.54 89.93
C SER A 334 28.64 13.37 89.01
N GLY A 335 29.94 13.26 88.75
CA GLY A 335 30.48 12.26 87.82
C GLY A 335 30.46 10.84 88.39
N GLY A 336 29.91 9.89 87.62
CA GLY A 336 29.87 8.47 87.97
C GLY A 336 28.73 8.08 88.91
N THR A 337 27.69 8.92 88.98
CA THR A 337 26.48 8.76 89.80
C THR A 337 25.26 9.28 89.06
N GLY A 338 24.08 9.01 89.63
CA GLY A 338 22.79 9.35 89.02
C GLY A 338 22.54 8.63 87.70
N PRO A 339 21.33 8.79 87.12
CA PRO A 339 21.02 8.29 85.80
C PRO A 339 21.63 9.20 84.72
N THR A 340 22.04 8.63 83.59
CA THR A 340 22.50 9.42 82.42
C THR A 340 21.34 9.87 81.52
N LYS A 341 20.13 9.34 81.78
CA LYS A 341 18.89 9.57 81.05
C LYS A 341 17.67 9.35 81.95
N ASP A 342 16.60 10.08 81.68
CA ASP A 342 15.26 9.86 82.24
C ASP A 342 14.71 8.47 81.88
N HIS A 343 13.75 7.97 82.67
CA HIS A 343 13.11 6.67 82.45
C HIS A 343 11.97 6.71 81.41
N THR A 344 11.12 7.73 81.43
CA THR A 344 9.93 7.89 80.58
C THR A 344 10.19 7.86 79.07
N CYS A 345 11.28 8.47 78.58
CA CYS A 345 11.54 8.63 77.14
C CYS A 345 12.89 8.05 76.64
N ASP A 346 13.65 7.31 77.47
CA ASP A 346 14.98 6.70 77.19
C ASP A 346 15.96 7.61 76.40
N GLY A 347 15.77 8.92 76.59
CA GLY A 347 16.40 9.98 75.83
C GLY A 347 17.01 11.02 76.78
N PRO A 348 18.00 11.80 76.30
CA PRO A 348 18.61 12.88 77.10
C PRO A 348 17.66 14.07 77.31
N THR A 349 16.42 13.97 76.85
CA THR A 349 15.48 15.09 76.79
C THR A 349 14.44 15.12 77.89
N GLY A 350 14.21 13.99 78.56
CA GLY A 350 13.24 13.87 79.65
C GLY A 350 13.78 14.34 80.99
N HIS A 351 12.88 14.48 81.96
CA HIS A 351 13.12 15.08 83.27
C HIS A 351 12.77 14.12 84.40
N PHE A 352 13.61 14.13 85.43
CA PHE A 352 13.37 13.38 86.67
C PHE A 352 13.66 14.27 87.88
N MET A 353 13.20 13.86 89.05
CA MET A 353 13.58 14.51 90.31
C MET A 353 14.78 13.79 90.91
N PHE A 354 15.73 14.54 91.44
CA PHE A 354 16.90 13.98 92.12
C PHE A 354 17.35 14.79 93.32
N ILE A 355 18.14 14.16 94.18
CA ILE A 355 18.92 14.83 95.22
C ILE A 355 20.40 14.81 94.83
N GLU A 356 21.08 15.93 95.04
CA GLU A 356 22.53 16.03 94.90
C GLU A 356 23.19 15.82 96.27
N ALA A 357 23.94 14.73 96.42
CA ALA A 357 24.58 14.38 97.69
C ALA A 357 25.82 15.24 98.00
N SER A 358 26.41 15.89 96.99
CA SER A 358 27.61 16.69 97.14
C SER A 358 27.48 17.79 98.20
N ALA A 359 28.45 17.81 99.13
CA ALA A 359 28.60 18.85 100.16
C ALA A 359 27.41 19.02 101.13
N LYS A 360 26.46 18.09 101.20
CA LYS A 360 25.32 18.14 102.14
C LYS A 360 25.66 17.62 103.55
N GLY A 361 26.67 16.74 103.66
CA GLY A 361 27.02 16.05 104.90
C GLY A 361 26.16 14.81 105.16
N ARG A 362 26.62 13.92 106.05
CA ARG A 362 25.90 12.69 106.41
C ARG A 362 24.63 12.99 107.20
N GLY A 363 23.53 12.36 106.80
CA GLY A 363 22.25 12.42 107.49
C GLY A 363 21.39 13.63 107.12
N SER A 364 21.85 14.49 106.22
CA SER A 364 21.02 15.56 105.65
C SER A 364 19.94 14.94 104.77
N ASN A 365 18.71 15.45 104.87
CA ASN A 365 17.57 14.94 104.12
C ASN A 365 16.89 16.02 103.28
N ALA A 366 16.13 15.57 102.28
CA ALA A 366 15.24 16.37 101.44
C ALA A 366 13.91 15.64 101.27
N ILE A 367 12.78 16.35 101.42
CA ILE A 367 11.44 15.73 101.36
C ILE A 367 10.59 16.35 100.24
N LEU A 368 10.20 15.51 99.27
CA LEU A 368 9.26 15.88 98.21
C LEU A 368 7.89 15.27 98.46
N TYR A 369 6.86 16.10 98.54
CA TYR A 369 5.47 15.67 98.67
C TYR A 369 4.75 15.61 97.34
N SER A 370 3.97 14.55 97.13
CA SER A 370 2.99 14.48 96.05
C SER A 370 1.78 15.38 96.31
N PRO A 371 0.95 15.64 95.28
CA PRO A 371 -0.42 16.08 95.49
C PRO A 371 -1.21 15.15 96.40
N LEU A 372 -2.35 15.63 96.90
CA LEU A 372 -3.28 14.81 97.68
C LEU A 372 -4.04 13.85 96.75
N TYR A 373 -3.85 12.55 96.94
CA TYR A 373 -4.58 11.50 96.25
C TYR A 373 -5.77 11.00 97.06
N ARG A 374 -6.86 10.63 96.39
CA ARG A 374 -8.06 10.02 96.97
C ARG A 374 -8.61 8.96 96.02
N GLY A 375 -9.12 7.87 96.57
CA GLY A 375 -9.75 6.78 95.82
C GLY A 375 -10.97 6.22 96.55
N MET A 376 -11.84 5.51 95.85
CA MET A 376 -12.98 4.78 96.43
C MET A 376 -12.68 3.29 96.69
N SER A 377 -11.56 2.80 96.17
CA SER A 377 -11.04 1.44 96.32
C SER A 377 -9.64 1.47 96.94
N GLU A 378 -9.04 0.29 97.13
CA GLU A 378 -7.58 0.24 97.25
C GLU A 378 -6.92 0.81 95.98
N GLN A 379 -5.70 1.31 96.13
CA GLN A 379 -4.92 1.91 95.05
C GLN A 379 -3.49 1.36 95.07
N CYS A 380 -2.84 1.36 93.92
CA CYS A 380 -1.43 1.07 93.80
C CYS A 380 -0.67 2.34 93.44
N VAL A 381 0.36 2.68 94.23
CA VAL A 381 1.34 3.68 93.83
C VAL A 381 2.54 2.94 93.27
N GLU A 382 2.96 3.33 92.07
CA GLU A 382 4.12 2.82 91.37
C GLU A 382 5.04 3.98 91.03
N PHE A 383 6.35 3.80 91.21
CA PHE A 383 7.35 4.80 90.83
C PHE A 383 8.66 4.11 90.47
N PHE A 384 9.48 4.78 89.68
CA PHE A 384 10.83 4.35 89.36
C PHE A 384 11.83 5.14 90.17
N TYR A 385 12.91 4.47 90.60
CA TYR A 385 14.02 5.10 91.32
C TYR A 385 15.36 4.63 90.76
N HIS A 386 16.37 5.49 90.88
CA HIS A 386 17.75 5.19 90.49
C HIS A 386 18.70 5.58 91.63
N MET A 387 19.57 4.65 92.01
CA MET A 387 20.45 4.77 93.16
C MET A 387 21.80 4.12 92.81
N ASN A 388 22.66 4.87 92.10
CA ASN A 388 23.96 4.38 91.65
C ASN A 388 25.10 5.25 92.21
N GLY A 389 25.97 4.66 93.03
CA GLY A 389 27.10 5.37 93.61
C GLY A 389 27.66 4.73 94.88
N ARG A 390 28.87 5.14 95.27
CA ARG A 390 29.57 4.60 96.45
C ARG A 390 29.07 5.17 97.77
N HIS A 391 28.48 6.36 97.75
CA HIS A 391 28.04 7.11 98.93
C HIS A 391 26.52 7.32 98.89
N ILE A 392 25.80 6.40 98.26
CA ILE A 392 24.34 6.42 98.21
C ILE A 392 23.81 6.21 99.62
N GLY A 393 22.95 7.13 100.06
CA GLY A 393 22.28 7.02 101.34
C GLY A 393 20.98 6.25 101.26
N THR A 394 19.90 6.84 101.78
CA THR A 394 18.61 6.15 101.93
C THR A 394 17.51 6.88 101.17
N LEU A 395 16.67 6.13 100.46
CA LEU A 395 15.37 6.60 99.99
C LEU A 395 14.29 6.00 100.89
N ASN A 396 13.62 6.83 101.69
CA ASN A 396 12.41 6.45 102.40
C ASN A 396 11.19 6.96 101.63
N VAL A 397 10.17 6.12 101.50
CA VAL A 397 8.88 6.52 100.95
C VAL A 397 7.79 6.32 101.99
N TYR A 398 7.00 7.37 102.18
CA TYR A 398 5.92 7.45 103.14
C TYR A 398 4.60 7.56 102.40
N ALA A 399 3.55 6.92 102.94
CA ALA A 399 2.19 7.07 102.44
C ALA A 399 1.27 7.33 103.63
N GLN A 400 0.80 8.57 103.78
CA GLN A 400 0.08 8.97 105.00
C GLN A 400 -0.98 10.03 104.74
N ALA A 401 -1.97 10.10 105.63
CA ALA A 401 -2.92 11.20 105.62
C ALA A 401 -2.24 12.49 106.11
N ARG A 402 -2.74 13.62 105.61
CA ARG A 402 -2.19 14.93 105.94
C ARG A 402 -2.22 15.17 107.46
N GLY A 403 -1.03 15.44 108.04
CA GLY A 403 -0.84 15.72 109.46
C GLY A 403 -0.57 14.51 110.37
N ASP A 404 -0.45 13.30 109.81
CA ASP A 404 0.05 12.14 110.55
C ASP A 404 1.60 12.14 110.63
N VAL A 405 2.15 11.36 111.57
CA VAL A 405 3.60 11.19 111.74
C VAL A 405 4.16 10.29 110.63
N LEU A 406 5.26 10.73 109.99
CA LEU A 406 5.97 9.99 108.96
C LEU A 406 6.39 8.60 109.45
N GLN A 407 5.70 7.55 108.98
CA GLN A 407 6.12 6.17 109.12
C GLN A 407 6.49 5.59 107.76
N SER A 408 7.76 5.20 107.59
CA SER A 408 8.27 4.70 106.31
C SER A 408 7.51 3.45 105.89
N ALA A 409 6.90 3.52 104.72
CA ALA A 409 6.18 2.42 104.10
C ALA A 409 7.11 1.58 103.21
N TRP A 410 8.07 2.21 102.55
CA TRP A 410 9.08 1.54 101.73
C TRP A 410 10.44 2.20 101.92
N ARG A 411 11.52 1.42 101.74
CA ARG A 411 12.89 1.88 101.89
C ARG A 411 13.84 1.16 100.93
N ALA A 412 14.76 1.92 100.34
CA ALA A 412 16.00 1.41 99.74
C ALA A 412 17.21 2.11 100.35
N TYR A 413 18.34 1.38 100.46
CA TYR A 413 19.58 1.88 101.05
C TYR A 413 20.79 1.48 100.22
N GLY A 414 21.74 2.40 100.06
CA GLY A 414 22.99 2.14 99.37
C GLY A 414 22.82 1.90 97.87
N ASN A 415 23.91 1.46 97.23
CA ASN A 415 23.96 1.24 95.79
C ASN A 415 22.98 0.15 95.31
N GLN A 416 22.05 0.51 94.43
CA GLN A 416 21.08 -0.37 93.78
C GLN A 416 21.47 -0.70 92.33
N GLY A 417 22.58 -0.12 91.85
CA GLY A 417 23.10 -0.33 90.51
C GLY A 417 22.69 0.74 89.52
N ASN A 418 23.34 0.74 88.35
CA ASN A 418 23.07 1.71 87.29
C ASN A 418 21.86 1.30 86.44
N VAL A 419 20.69 1.20 87.07
CA VAL A 419 19.44 0.81 86.43
C VAL A 419 18.27 1.50 87.14
N TRP A 420 17.29 1.95 86.36
CA TRP A 420 16.01 2.39 86.90
C TRP A 420 15.24 1.18 87.44
N THR A 421 14.89 1.22 88.72
CA THR A 421 14.21 0.14 89.42
C THR A 421 12.82 0.58 89.83
N ASN A 422 11.84 -0.31 89.69
CA ASN A 422 10.44 -0.03 89.99
C ASN A 422 10.10 -0.45 91.43
N ALA A 423 9.35 0.39 92.13
CA ALA A 423 8.77 0.10 93.44
C ALA A 423 7.26 0.31 93.46
N ARG A 424 6.56 -0.56 94.21
CA ARG A 424 5.09 -0.54 94.37
C ARG A 424 4.66 -0.48 95.83
N LEU A 425 3.73 0.40 96.12
CA LEU A 425 3.07 0.57 97.42
C LEU A 425 1.59 0.23 97.29
N ALA A 426 1.14 -0.80 98.00
CA ALA A 426 -0.27 -1.15 98.06
C ALA A 426 -0.97 -0.27 99.12
N ILE A 427 -1.76 0.69 98.65
CA ILE A 427 -2.51 1.62 99.49
C ILE A 427 -3.85 0.99 99.88
N PRO A 428 -4.10 0.73 101.17
CA PRO A 428 -5.35 0.15 101.60
C PRO A 428 -6.50 1.13 101.37
N LYS A 429 -7.67 0.59 101.01
CA LYS A 429 -8.91 1.35 100.77
C LYS A 429 -9.23 2.38 101.86
N ILE A 430 -8.95 2.06 103.13
CA ILE A 430 -9.23 2.96 104.25
C ILE A 430 -8.40 4.26 104.13
N LEU A 431 -7.13 4.15 103.75
CA LEU A 431 -6.24 5.29 103.58
C LEU A 431 -6.58 6.07 102.29
N ALA A 432 -6.82 5.35 101.19
CA ALA A 432 -7.25 5.94 99.92
C ALA A 432 -8.54 6.77 100.04
N ASN A 433 -9.53 6.28 100.82
CA ASN A 433 -10.81 6.98 101.04
C ASN A 433 -10.66 8.32 101.78
N VAL A 434 -9.79 8.39 102.79
CA VAL A 434 -9.56 9.62 103.57
C VAL A 434 -8.68 10.61 102.80
N GLY A 435 -7.80 10.06 101.97
CA GLY A 435 -6.84 10.76 101.16
C GLY A 435 -5.46 10.78 101.80
N TYR A 436 -4.45 10.64 100.97
CA TYR A 436 -3.06 10.50 101.37
C TYR A 436 -2.14 11.30 100.46
N GLN A 437 -0.95 11.60 100.97
CA GLN A 437 0.17 12.08 100.17
C GLN A 437 1.28 11.05 100.24
N ILE A 438 2.03 10.94 99.15
CA ILE A 438 3.30 10.25 99.12
C ILE A 438 4.39 11.26 99.44
N ALA A 439 5.31 10.91 100.34
CA ALA A 439 6.49 11.70 100.60
C ALA A 439 7.73 10.88 100.26
N PHE A 440 8.61 11.45 99.43
CA PHE A 440 9.90 10.88 99.08
C PHE A 440 10.97 11.61 99.90
N GLU A 441 11.60 10.91 100.82
CA GLU A 441 12.70 11.43 101.61
C GLU A 441 14.01 10.80 101.16
N GLY A 442 14.88 11.64 100.60
CA GLY A 442 16.25 11.29 100.29
C GLY A 442 17.16 11.69 101.44
N ILE A 443 17.95 10.75 101.97
CA ILE A 443 18.92 10.99 103.04
C ILE A 443 20.32 10.73 102.50
N THR A 444 21.22 11.70 102.65
CA THR A 444 22.60 11.62 102.14
C THR A 444 23.54 10.89 103.10
N GLU A 445 24.56 10.23 102.55
CA GLU A 445 25.71 9.73 103.32
C GLU A 445 26.95 10.63 103.10
N ASN A 446 28.06 10.32 103.74
CA ASN A 446 29.31 11.06 103.53
C ASN A 446 29.91 10.77 102.14
N GLY A 447 29.83 11.75 101.24
CA GLY A 447 30.53 11.74 99.95
C GLY A 447 29.69 12.35 98.84
N TYR A 448 30.30 12.55 97.67
CA TYR A 448 29.65 13.20 96.53
C TYR A 448 28.92 12.22 95.60
N GLN A 449 29.25 10.93 95.68
CA GLN A 449 28.69 9.88 94.81
C GLN A 449 27.41 9.29 95.41
N GLY A 450 26.39 10.11 95.66
CA GLY A 450 25.23 9.74 96.45
C GLY A 450 23.86 10.11 95.87
N ASP A 451 23.79 10.45 94.59
CA ASP A 451 22.54 10.90 93.97
C ASP A 451 21.45 9.83 93.99
N ILE A 452 20.26 10.24 94.42
CA ILE A 452 19.04 9.44 94.38
C ILE A 452 18.07 10.14 93.45
N SER A 453 17.55 9.42 92.45
CA SER A 453 16.57 9.94 91.51
C SER A 453 15.26 9.17 91.58
N ILE A 454 14.15 9.86 91.30
CA ILE A 454 12.81 9.28 91.14
C ILE A 454 12.19 9.78 89.84
N ASP A 455 11.39 8.93 89.22
CA ASP A 455 10.71 9.20 87.95
C ASP A 455 9.41 8.38 87.84
N ASP A 456 8.54 8.74 86.90
CA ASP A 456 7.32 7.99 86.54
C ASP A 456 6.43 7.60 87.73
N VAL A 457 6.07 8.56 88.57
CA VAL A 457 5.16 8.31 89.71
C VAL A 457 3.73 8.18 89.20
N SER A 458 3.10 7.05 89.45
CA SER A 458 1.73 6.76 89.03
C SER A 458 0.85 6.24 90.18
N VAL A 459 -0.43 6.60 90.12
CA VAL A 459 -1.47 6.11 91.04
C VAL A 459 -2.55 5.41 90.22
N ILE A 460 -2.73 4.12 90.48
CA ILE A 460 -3.65 3.25 89.76
C ILE A 460 -4.74 2.80 90.72
N ASP A 461 -6.00 2.88 90.29
CA ASP A 461 -7.11 2.34 91.06
C ASP A 461 -7.10 0.80 91.02
N GLY A 462 -7.21 0.18 92.19
CA GLY A 462 -7.19 -1.27 92.37
C GLY A 462 -5.93 -1.80 93.08
N PRO A 463 -5.87 -3.12 93.32
CA PRO A 463 -4.72 -3.74 93.97
C PRO A 463 -3.46 -3.61 93.09
N CYS A 464 -2.28 -3.57 93.72
CA CYS A 464 -1.04 -3.60 92.97
C CYS A 464 -0.91 -4.89 92.15
N PRO A 465 -0.53 -4.80 90.86
CA PRO A 465 -0.26 -5.99 90.06
C PRO A 465 0.84 -6.84 90.71
N ILE A 466 0.59 -8.16 90.79
CA ILE A 466 1.58 -9.12 91.26
C ILE A 466 2.52 -9.43 90.08
N ASP A 467 3.79 -9.09 90.24
CA ASP A 467 4.86 -9.44 89.30
C ASP A 467 5.85 -10.35 90.04
N GLU A 468 6.33 -11.42 89.39
CA GLU A 468 7.29 -12.37 89.96
C GLU A 468 8.59 -11.68 90.45
N LYS A 469 8.89 -10.48 89.95
CA LYS A 469 10.10 -9.72 90.29
C LYS A 469 9.88 -8.54 91.25
N ILE A 470 8.64 -8.10 91.47
CA ILE A 470 8.34 -6.92 92.28
C ILE A 470 7.22 -7.27 93.27
N VAL A 471 7.57 -7.35 94.56
CA VAL A 471 6.61 -7.58 95.64
C VAL A 471 6.10 -6.24 96.16
N PRO A 472 4.81 -5.92 96.02
CA PRO A 472 4.26 -4.67 96.55
C PRO A 472 4.36 -4.61 98.07
N VAL A 473 4.75 -3.45 98.60
CA VAL A 473 4.77 -3.24 100.06
C VAL A 473 3.42 -2.71 100.52
N HIS A 474 2.79 -3.43 101.45
CA HIS A 474 1.51 -3.04 102.03
C HIS A 474 1.68 -1.92 103.06
N VAL A 475 1.02 -0.80 102.82
CA VAL A 475 1.05 0.34 103.75
C VAL A 475 0.23 0.00 105.00
N ALA A 476 0.88 0.03 106.17
CA ALA A 476 0.22 -0.21 107.45
C ALA A 476 -0.56 1.04 107.89
N VAL A 477 -1.82 0.87 108.33
CA VAL A 477 -2.63 1.94 108.94
C VAL A 477 -2.61 1.75 110.46
N GLN A 478 -1.85 2.58 111.19
CA GLN A 478 -1.80 2.48 112.65
C GLN A 478 -3.04 3.10 113.31
N ASN A 479 -3.49 2.50 114.41
CA ASN A 479 -4.65 2.94 115.22
C ASN A 479 -4.46 4.29 115.94
N SER A 480 -3.27 4.89 115.89
CA SER A 480 -2.94 6.19 116.50
C SER A 480 -3.17 7.39 115.55
N THR A 481 -3.38 7.13 114.26
CA THR A 481 -3.58 8.14 113.22
C THR A 481 -4.86 8.95 113.42
N SER A 482 -4.88 10.18 112.90
CA SER A 482 -6.09 11.03 112.83
C SER A 482 -7.27 10.25 112.22
N ILE A 483 -6.97 9.35 111.27
CA ILE A 483 -7.90 8.41 110.63
C ILE A 483 -8.57 7.47 111.63
N ALA A 484 -7.82 6.81 112.50
CA ALA A 484 -8.40 5.90 113.50
C ALA A 484 -9.29 6.64 114.51
N LYS A 485 -8.97 7.90 114.83
CA LYS A 485 -9.82 8.79 115.64
C LYS A 485 -11.09 9.18 114.89
N GLN A 486 -10.99 9.59 113.62
CA GLN A 486 -12.14 9.94 112.77
C GLN A 486 -13.06 8.75 112.49
N VAL A 487 -12.50 7.57 112.22
CA VAL A 487 -13.27 6.32 112.01
C VAL A 487 -13.94 5.89 113.32
N LYS A 488 -13.26 5.98 114.48
CA LYS A 488 -13.89 5.74 115.79
C LYS A 488 -15.01 6.74 116.05
N GLU A 489 -14.82 8.02 115.73
CA GLU A 489 -15.83 9.06 115.95
C GLU A 489 -17.03 8.91 115.00
N PHE A 490 -16.79 8.61 113.73
CA PHE A 490 -17.83 8.29 112.74
C PHE A 490 -18.62 7.04 113.16
N THR A 491 -17.93 5.97 113.54
CA THR A 491 -18.57 4.75 114.06
C THR A 491 -19.36 5.03 115.34
N ARG A 492 -18.86 5.92 116.23
CA ARG A 492 -19.62 6.41 117.39
C ARG A 492 -20.87 7.17 116.99
N LYS A 493 -20.78 8.08 116.01
CA LYS A 493 -21.92 8.87 115.50
C LYS A 493 -22.98 7.96 114.86
N VAL A 494 -22.57 7.00 114.04
CA VAL A 494 -23.45 5.99 113.44
C VAL A 494 -24.13 5.13 114.51
N ASN A 495 -23.38 4.65 115.52
CA ASN A 495 -23.96 3.87 116.61
C ASN A 495 -24.88 4.69 117.52
N LYS A 496 -24.59 5.99 117.72
CA LYS A 496 -25.45 6.92 118.47
C LYS A 496 -26.73 7.23 117.69
N ALA A 497 -26.67 7.34 116.36
CA ALA A 497 -27.82 7.49 115.48
C ALA A 497 -28.70 6.22 115.48
N LYS A 498 -28.09 5.03 115.40
CA LYS A 498 -28.81 3.74 115.52
C LYS A 498 -29.49 3.58 116.89
N LYS A 499 -28.86 4.01 117.99
CA LYS A 499 -29.50 4.03 119.33
C LYS A 499 -30.63 5.05 119.48
N ARG A 500 -30.62 6.14 118.70
CA ARG A 500 -31.69 7.14 118.69
C ARG A 500 -32.90 6.72 117.84
N ASN A 501 -32.68 5.96 116.78
CA ASN A 501 -33.74 5.43 115.91
C ASN A 501 -34.32 4.09 116.37
N GLY A 502 -33.84 3.55 117.49
CA GLY A 502 -34.33 2.30 118.10
C GLY A 502 -35.09 2.49 119.41
N ARG A 503 -35.63 3.69 119.68
CA ARG A 503 -36.44 3.99 120.87
C ARG A 503 -37.68 4.77 120.50
#